data_AF-A0A1H4I2M6-F1
#
_entry.id   AF-A0A1H4I2M6-F1
#
_cell.length_a   1.000
_cell.length_b   1.000
_cell.length_c   1.000
_cell.angle_alpha   90.00
_cell.angle_beta   90.00
_cell.angle_gamma   90.00
#
_symmetry.space_group_name_H-M   'P 1'
#
loop_
_entity.id
_entity.type
_entity.pdbx_description
1 polymer ?
#
loop_
_entity_poly.entity_id
_entity_poly.type
_entity_poly.pdbx_seq_one_letter_code
_entity_poly.pdbx_strand_id
1 'polypeptide(L)' 'MEKEDVKNVVNETEFIGLVELARAGDQDAFMKIVDIFEDEMEQLAKYIKMPKEDVMQSLKLGLLELIVNQHQHKLR' A
#
# COMPACT_ATOMS: atom_id res chain seq x y z
N MET A 1 13.83 4.32 -25.57
CA MET A 1 13.91 4.90 -24.21
C MET A 1 13.43 3.84 -23.27
N GLU A 2 14.39 3.15 -22.66
CA GLU A 2 14.15 2.20 -21.59
C GLU A 2 13.62 3.02 -20.41
N LYS A 3 12.41 2.69 -19.94
CA LYS A 3 11.91 3.25 -18.69
C LYS A 3 12.69 2.52 -17.61
N GLU A 4 13.68 3.19 -17.04
CA GLU A 4 14.34 2.72 -15.83
C GLU A 4 13.26 2.64 -14.76
N ASP A 5 12.75 1.43 -14.52
CA ASP A 5 11.97 1.09 -13.34
C ASP A 5 12.90 1.28 -12.13
N VAL A 6 13.04 2.53 -11.69
CA VAL A 6 13.58 2.88 -10.38
C VAL A 6 12.53 2.42 -9.38
N LYS A 7 12.41 1.10 -9.21
CA LYS A 7 11.76 0.53 -8.05
C LYS A 7 12.44 1.18 -6.87
N ASN A 8 11.70 1.97 -6.09
CA ASN A 8 12.15 2.42 -4.78
C ASN A 8 12.56 1.16 -4.02
N VAL A 9 13.88 0.88 -3.97
CA VAL A 9 14.42 -0.28 -3.26
C VAL A 9 14.41 0.10 -1.79
N VAL A 10 13.22 0.13 -1.21
CA VAL A 10 13.05 0.19 0.24
C VAL A 10 13.57 -1.14 0.76
N ASN A 11 14.57 -1.10 1.63
CA ASN A 11 15.07 -2.33 2.23
C ASN A 11 14.03 -2.89 3.22
N GLU A 12 14.12 -4.18 3.53
CA GLU A 12 13.14 -4.87 4.38
C GLU A 12 12.97 -4.19 5.75
N THR A 13 14.07 -3.72 6.35
CA THR A 13 14.06 -3.03 7.66
C THR A 13 13.30 -1.71 7.61
N GLU A 14 13.52 -0.91 6.57
CA GLU A 14 12.79 0.36 6.35
C GLU A 14 11.30 0.10 6.14
N PHE A 15 10.95 -0.93 5.37
CA PHE A 15 9.56 -1.31 5.16
C PHE A 15 8.88 -1.73 6.47
N ILE A 16 9.55 -2.55 7.29
CA ILE A 16 9.05 -2.94 8.62
C ILE A 16 8.81 -1.69 9.49
N GLY A 17 9.76 -0.75 9.52
CA GLY A 17 9.61 0.49 10.27
C GLY A 17 8.43 1.35 9.80
N LEU A 18 8.20 1.44 8.49
CA LEU A 18 7.03 2.13 7.94
C LEU A 18 5.72 1.46 8.37
N VAL A 19 5.67 0.12 8.36
CA VAL A 19 4.48 -0.63 8.80
C VAL A 19 4.19 -0.38 10.28
N GLU A 20 5.20 -0.37 11.15
CA GLU A 20 5.03 -0.08 12.57
C GLU A 20 4.51 1.35 12.82
N LEU A 21 5.06 2.34 12.12
CA LEU A 21 4.61 3.73 12.20
C LEU A 21 3.17 3.88 11.70
N ALA A 22 2.84 3.30 10.55
CA ALA A 22 1.49 3.33 10.00
C ALA A 22 0.46 2.69 10.95
N ARG A 23 0.83 1.60 11.64
CA ARG A 23 0.00 0.98 12.69
C ARG A 23 -0.23 1.89 13.89
N ALA A 24 0.75 2.72 14.23
CA ALA A 24 0.62 3.72 15.29
C ALA A 24 -0.24 4.93 14.88
N GLY A 25 -0.74 4.97 13.64
CA GLY A 25 -1.56 6.06 13.11
C GLY A 25 -0.77 7.12 12.35
N ASP A 26 0.51 6.87 12.03
CA ASP A 26 1.32 7.78 11.23
C ASP A 26 0.86 7.74 9.76
N GLN A 27 0.19 8.81 9.33
CA GLN A 27 -0.34 8.94 7.98
C GLN A 27 0.77 9.07 6.94
N ASP A 28 1.88 9.74 7.25
CA ASP A 28 2.99 9.93 6.31
C ASP A 28 3.69 8.60 6.05
N ALA A 29 3.84 7.76 7.09
CA ALA A 29 4.33 6.40 6.94
C ALA A 29 3.42 5.54 6.06
N PHE A 30 2.09 5.64 6.25
CA PHE A 30 1.14 4.94 5.39
C PHE A 30 1.22 5.42 3.93
N MET A 31 1.33 6.72 3.69
CA MET A 31 1.46 7.27 2.33
C MET A 31 2.74 6.77 1.65
N LYS A 32 3.87 6.68 2.36
CA LYS A 32 5.10 6.07 1.81
C LYS A 32 4.90 4.61 1.44
N ILE A 33 4.12 3.85 2.21
CA ILE A 33 3.78 2.47 1.85
C ILE A 33 2.92 2.45 0.58
N VAL A 34 1.94 3.36 0.45
CA VAL A 34 1.13 3.49 -0.77
C VAL A 34 2.02 3.78 -1.99
N ASP A 35 2.98 4.69 -1.87
CA ASP A 35 3.90 5.06 -2.97
C ASP A 35 4.73 3.85 -3.46
N ILE A 36 5.09 2.91 -2.57
CA ILE A 36 5.80 1.67 -2.94
C ILE A 36 4.94 0.79 -3.86
N PHE A 37 3.62 0.76 -3.64
CA PHE A 37 2.68 -0.09 -4.38
C PHE A 37 1.89 0.65 -5.45
N GLU A 38 2.08 1.97 -5.62
CA GLU A 38 1.21 2.80 -6.46
C GLU A 38 1.18 2.31 -7.91
N ASP A 39 2.34 2.03 -8.49
CA ASP A 39 2.44 1.50 -9.86
C ASP A 39 1.68 0.19 -10.03
N GLU A 40 1.77 -0.71 -9.05
CA GLU A 40 1.07 -2.00 -9.06
C GLU A 40 -0.45 -1.80 -8.93
N MET A 41 -0.88 -0.90 -8.05
CA MET A 41 -2.29 -0.51 -7.90
C MET A 41 -2.83 0.09 -9.21
N GLU A 42 -2.05 0.93 -9.89
CA GLU A 42 -2.44 1.50 -11.18
C GLU A 42 -2.58 0.42 -12.27
N GLN A 43 -1.70 -0.59 -12.28
CA GLN A 43 -1.86 -1.72 -13.20
C GLN A 43 -3.12 -2.52 -12.89
N LEU A 44 -3.39 -2.81 -11.61
CA LEU A 44 -4.59 -3.55 -11.19
C LEU A 44 -5.88 -2.79 -11.55
N ALA A 45 -5.89 -1.47 -11.41
CA ALA A 45 -7.04 -0.64 -11.71
C ALA A 45 -7.53 -0.77 -13.16
N LYS A 46 -6.64 -1.13 -14.11
CA LYS A 46 -7.01 -1.34 -15.53
C LYS A 46 -7.96 -2.51 -15.75
N TYR A 47 -8.01 -3.45 -14.81
CA TYR A 47 -8.77 -4.70 -14.95
C TYR A 47 -10.06 -4.71 -14.13
N ILE A 48 -10.30 -3.69 -13.31
CA ILE A 48 -11.46 -3.59 -12.43
C ILE A 48 -12.51 -2.70 -13.10
N LYS A 49 -13.76 -3.20 -13.22
CA LYS A 49 -14.88 -2.48 -13.84
C LYS A 49 -15.47 -1.43 -12.91
N MET A 50 -14.69 -0.41 -12.60
CA MET A 50 -15.02 0.72 -11.72
C MET A 50 -14.16 1.93 -12.13
N PRO A 51 -14.57 3.19 -11.86
CA PRO A 51 -13.71 4.35 -12.10
C PRO A 51 -12.34 4.19 -11.45
N LYS A 52 -11.27 4.59 -12.15
CA LYS A 52 -9.88 4.44 -11.66
C LYS A 52 -9.72 5.00 -10.24
N GLU A 53 -10.26 6.18 -9.98
CA GLU A 53 -10.18 6.84 -8.67
C GLU A 53 -10.79 5.99 -7.56
N ASP A 54 -11.99 5.44 -7.77
CA ASP A 54 -12.67 4.58 -6.80
C ASP A 54 -11.90 3.28 -6.54
N VAL A 55 -11.29 2.70 -7.58
CA VAL A 55 -10.44 1.51 -7.44
C VAL A 55 -9.20 1.84 -6.62
N MET A 56 -8.52 2.94 -6.92
CA MET A 56 -7.33 3.36 -6.18
C MET A 56 -7.65 3.61 -4.71
N GLN A 57 -8.78 4.24 -4.41
CA GLN A 57 -9.22 4.44 -3.02
C GLN A 57 -9.54 3.10 -2.34
N SER A 58 -10.19 2.18 -3.04
CA SER A 58 -10.50 0.84 -2.51
C SER A 58 -9.24 0.03 -2.21
N LEU A 59 -8.22 0.10 -3.08
CA LEU A 59 -6.94 -0.57 -2.88
C LEU A 59 -6.15 0.03 -1.71
N LYS A 60 -6.11 1.37 -1.60
CA LYS A 60 -5.49 2.06 -0.46
C LYS A 60 -6.18 1.70 0.86
N LEU A 61 -7.51 1.70 0.87
CA LEU A 61 -8.29 1.31 2.06
C LEU A 61 -8.00 -0.15 2.46
N GLY A 62 -8.04 -1.09 1.52
CA GLY A 62 -7.73 -2.49 1.80
C GLY A 62 -6.30 -2.68 2.33
N LEU A 63 -5.32 -1.94 1.79
CA LEU A 63 -3.95 -1.96 2.30
C LEU A 63 -3.85 -1.42 3.73
N LEU A 64 -4.54 -0.31 4.03
CA LEU A 64 -4.61 0.26 5.37
C LEU A 64 -5.20 -0.75 6.37
N GLU A 65 -6.31 -1.39 5.99
CA GLU A 65 -6.96 -2.42 6.82
C GLU A 65 -6.03 -3.61 7.08
N LEU A 66 -5.28 -4.07 6.07
CA LEU A 66 -4.30 -5.14 6.24
C LEU A 66 -3.18 -4.76 7.22
N ILE A 67 -2.73 -3.50 7.19
CA ILE A 67 -1.67 -3.00 8.07
C ILE A 67 -2.17 -2.89 9.51
N VAL A 68 -3.35 -2.27 9.70
CA VAL A 68 -3.90 -1.93 11.02
C VAL A 68 -4.58 -3.14 11.70
N ASN A 69 -5.24 -4.02 10.94
CA ASN A 69 -6.09 -5.08 11.51
C ASN A 69 -5.43 -6.46 11.64
N GLN A 70 -4.10 -6.57 11.48
CA GLN A 70 -3.37 -7.86 11.55
C GLN A 70 -3.53 -8.64 12.89
N HIS A 71 -4.11 -8.05 13.94
CA HIS A 71 -4.41 -8.70 15.21
C HIS A 71 -5.79 -9.37 15.33
N GLN A 72 -6.70 -9.23 14.36
CA GLN A 72 -8.10 -9.71 14.51
C GLN A 72 -8.34 -11.18 14.07
N HIS A 73 -7.31 -11.94 13.68
CA HIS A 73 -7.46 -13.35 13.28
C HIS A 73 -7.29 -14.37 14.42
N LYS A 74 -7.14 -13.92 15.68
CA LYS A 74 -7.30 -14.77 16.87
C LYS A 74 -8.59 -14.37 17.58
N LEU A 75 -9.71 -14.97 17.19
CA LEU A 75 -10.94 -15.20 17.98
C LEU A 75 -12.12 -15.40 17.00
N ARG A 76 -12.18 -16.57 16.38
CA ARG A 76 -13.44 -17.20 15.99
C ARG A 76 -13.29 -18.72 16.06
#